data_AF-A0AAE3DJC8-F1
#
_entry.id   AF-A0AAE3DJC8-F1
#
_cell.length_a   1.000
_cell.length_b   1.000
_cell.length_c   1.000
_cell.angle_alpha   90.00
_cell.angle_beta   90.00
_cell.angle_gamma   90.00
#
_symmetry.space_group_name_H-M   'P 1'
#
loop_
_entity.id
_entity.type
_entity.pdbx_description
1 polymer ?
#
loop_
_entity_poly.entity_id
_entity_poly.type
_entity_poly.pdbx_seq_one_letter_code
_entity_poly.pdbx_strand_id
1 'polypeptide(L)'
;MMWYLLALIQWGMFVSTIPISKKNSGIIIICSFIIALVCGFDDTIGYYFSLSRTLVLFPFFLCGVCLREFPEFLIAEPKRWMRVLSGACVIGCTAIVWHYYGQMQNNWLYNSLSYHSAGYSVWIRLGILIMAMILLICLFVLIPNMCIKGVSYLGQNTMPVFLLHGFIVKWMGMHGVFWNKPHCRAIVLLAVTVAILVVLTSPLIIKIMRLLMGWFYKKK
;
A
#
# COMPACT_ATOMS: atom_id res chain seq x y z
N MET A 1 -10.91 0.57 8.80
CA MET A 1 -9.52 0.37 9.27
C MET A 1 -9.04 -1.07 9.17
N MET A 2 -9.90 -2.09 9.31
CA MET A 2 -9.48 -3.50 9.22
C MET A 2 -9.51 -4.11 7.80
N TRP A 3 -9.83 -3.32 6.77
CA TRP A 3 -9.98 -3.81 5.40
C TRP A 3 -8.69 -4.42 4.84
N TYR A 4 -7.53 -3.89 5.24
CA TYR A 4 -6.23 -4.35 4.74
C TYR A 4 -5.89 -5.77 5.22
N LEU A 5 -6.20 -6.12 6.48
CA LEU A 5 -5.95 -7.47 6.99
C LEU A 5 -6.83 -8.50 6.29
N LEU A 6 -8.10 -8.15 6.05
CA LEU A 6 -8.99 -8.98 5.28
C LEU A 6 -8.47 -9.16 3.84
N ALA A 7 -8.00 -8.08 3.22
CA ALA A 7 -7.39 -8.11 1.88
C ALA A 7 -6.14 -9.01 1.85
N LEU A 8 -5.28 -8.97 2.87
CA LEU A 8 -4.11 -9.85 2.97
C LEU A 8 -4.51 -11.34 3.03
N ILE A 9 -5.55 -11.68 3.78
CA ILE A 9 -6.06 -13.05 3.85
C ILE A 9 -6.61 -13.46 2.47
N GLN A 10 -7.42 -12.60 1.84
CA GLN A 10 -7.98 -12.84 0.51
C GLN A 10 -6.87 -13.03 -0.55
N TRP A 11 -5.87 -12.16 -0.57
CA TRP A 11 -4.74 -12.27 -1.48
C TRP A 11 -3.90 -13.53 -1.24
N GLY A 12 -3.67 -13.90 0.02
CA GLY A 12 -2.98 -15.14 0.37
C GLY A 12 -3.72 -16.38 -0.15
N MET A 13 -5.05 -16.39 -0.03
CA MET A 13 -5.88 -17.46 -0.61
C MET A 13 -5.78 -17.49 -2.14
N PHE A 14 -5.92 -16.34 -2.82
CA PHE A 14 -5.83 -16.27 -4.28
C PHE A 14 -4.46 -16.75 -4.79
N VAL A 15 -3.37 -16.29 -4.20
CA VAL A 15 -2.02 -16.70 -4.59
C VAL A 15 -1.80 -18.19 -4.36
N SER A 16 -2.33 -18.78 -3.30
CA SER A 16 -2.22 -20.22 -3.06
C SER A 16 -2.97 -21.07 -4.10
N THR A 17 -4.00 -20.52 -4.74
CA THR A 17 -4.80 -21.24 -5.75
C THR A 17 -4.27 -21.08 -7.18
N ILE A 18 -3.51 -20.03 -7.45
CA ILE A 18 -3.02 -19.73 -8.80
C ILE A 18 -1.64 -20.37 -8.99
N PRO A 19 -1.45 -21.25 -9.98
CA PRO A 19 -0.15 -21.82 -10.28
C PRO A 19 0.74 -20.75 -10.94
N ILE A 20 1.52 -20.03 -10.12
CA ILE A 20 2.45 -19.01 -10.60
C ILE A 20 3.70 -19.72 -11.15
N SER A 21 4.01 -19.44 -12.41
CA SER A 21 5.21 -19.94 -13.09
C SER A 21 5.79 -18.83 -13.94
N LYS A 22 7.12 -18.80 -14.12
CA LYS A 22 7.86 -17.74 -14.81
C LYS A 22 7.27 -17.38 -16.19
N LYS A 23 6.78 -18.36 -16.94
CA LYS A 23 6.15 -18.17 -18.27
C LYS A 23 4.76 -17.52 -18.18
N ASN A 24 4.02 -17.80 -17.12
CA ASN A 24 2.64 -17.37 -16.94
C ASN A 24 2.51 -16.10 -16.10
N SER A 25 3.53 -15.73 -15.32
CA SER A 25 3.50 -14.56 -14.43
C SER A 25 3.09 -13.28 -15.13
N GLY A 26 3.57 -13.03 -16.35
CA GLY A 26 3.18 -11.85 -17.14
C GLY A 26 1.69 -11.85 -17.51
N ILE A 27 1.16 -13.01 -17.92
CA ILE A 27 -0.26 -13.16 -18.29
C ILE A 27 -1.14 -12.96 -17.05
N ILE A 28 -0.77 -13.57 -15.91
CA ILE A 28 -1.56 -13.47 -14.67
C ILE A 28 -1.60 -12.02 -14.17
N ILE A 29 -0.48 -11.28 -14.25
CA ILE A 29 -0.45 -9.85 -13.91
C ILE A 29 -1.39 -9.06 -14.83
N ILE A 30 -1.31 -9.26 -16.15
CA ILE A 30 -2.19 -8.56 -17.10
C ILE A 30 -3.67 -8.87 -16.81
N CYS A 31 -4.01 -10.15 -16.59
CA CYS A 31 -5.36 -10.54 -16.20
C CYS A 31 -5.81 -9.85 -14.90
N SER A 32 -4.93 -9.72 -13.90
CA SER A 32 -5.26 -9.03 -12.66
C SER A 32 -5.52 -7.53 -12.84
N PHE A 33 -4.83 -6.87 -13.78
CA PHE A 33 -5.14 -5.48 -14.15
C PHE A 33 -6.49 -5.36 -14.85
N ILE A 34 -6.83 -6.30 -15.73
CA ILE A 34 -8.15 -6.33 -16.39
C ILE A 34 -9.24 -6.50 -15.34
N ILE A 35 -9.09 -7.44 -14.40
CA ILE A 35 -10.03 -7.65 -13.30
C ILE A 35 -10.17 -6.39 -12.43
N ALA A 36 -9.06 -5.72 -12.12
CA ALA A 36 -9.07 -4.46 -11.37
C ALA A 36 -9.88 -3.36 -12.06
N LEU A 37 -9.82 -3.28 -13.40
CA LEU A 37 -10.60 -2.31 -14.18
C LEU A 37 -12.08 -2.69 -14.28
N VAL A 38 -12.38 -3.97 -14.52
CA VAL A 38 -13.75 -4.50 -14.66
C VAL A 38 -14.52 -4.41 -13.34
N CYS A 39 -13.86 -4.69 -12.22
CA CYS A 39 -14.48 -4.63 -10.89
C CYS A 39 -15.08 -3.25 -10.54
N GLY A 40 -14.59 -2.18 -11.16
CA GLY A 40 -15.11 -0.83 -10.91
C GLY A 40 -16.49 -0.54 -11.51
N PHE A 41 -16.95 -1.36 -12.47
CA PHE A 41 -18.27 -1.21 -13.11
C PHE A 41 -19.42 -1.73 -12.25
N ASP A 42 -19.12 -2.58 -11.27
CA ASP A 42 -20.14 -3.14 -10.40
C ASP A 42 -20.35 -2.25 -9.17
N ASP A 43 -21.53 -1.65 -9.07
CA ASP A 43 -21.95 -0.79 -7.95
C ASP A 43 -22.20 -1.58 -6.66
N THR A 44 -22.43 -2.90 -6.73
CA THR A 44 -22.76 -3.74 -5.58
C THR A 44 -21.53 -4.24 -4.81
N ILE A 45 -20.36 -4.29 -5.46
CA ILE A 45 -19.11 -4.84 -4.91
C ILE A 45 -18.38 -3.82 -4.00
N GLY A 46 -18.70 -2.53 -4.10
CA GLY A 46 -17.95 -1.44 -3.43
C GLY A 46 -17.96 -1.49 -1.90
N TYR A 47 -19.08 -1.88 -1.28
CA TYR A 47 -19.26 -1.77 0.17
C TYR A 47 -19.17 -3.11 0.91
N TYR A 48 -19.58 -4.22 0.29
CA TYR A 48 -19.48 -5.54 0.90
C TYR A 48 -18.00 -5.99 0.96
N PHE A 49 -17.52 -6.22 2.19
CA PHE A 49 -16.16 -6.73 2.48
C PHE A 49 -14.97 -5.91 1.97
N SER A 50 -15.15 -4.65 1.53
CA SER A 50 -14.07 -3.86 0.89
C SER A 50 -13.44 -4.55 -0.33
N LEU A 51 -14.18 -5.45 -1.00
CA LEU A 51 -13.70 -6.28 -2.11
C LEU A 51 -13.18 -5.44 -3.28
N SER A 52 -13.84 -4.32 -3.57
CA SER A 52 -13.40 -3.40 -4.62
C SER A 52 -11.94 -2.97 -4.43
N ARG A 53 -11.54 -2.60 -3.20
CA ARG A 53 -10.15 -2.22 -2.91
C ARG A 53 -9.19 -3.41 -3.01
N THR A 54 -9.61 -4.57 -2.51
CA THR A 54 -8.80 -5.79 -2.56
C THR A 54 -8.47 -6.16 -4.00
N LEU A 55 -9.45 -6.14 -4.91
CA LEU A 55 -9.26 -6.51 -6.31
C LEU A 55 -8.46 -5.46 -7.08
N VAL A 56 -8.68 -4.17 -6.82
CA VAL A 56 -7.93 -3.09 -7.48
C VAL A 56 -6.44 -3.10 -7.09
N LEU A 57 -6.13 -3.46 -5.85
CA LEU A 57 -4.75 -3.51 -5.34
C LEU A 57 -4.07 -4.87 -5.53
N PHE A 58 -4.83 -5.92 -5.86
CA PHE A 58 -4.32 -7.26 -6.12
C PHE A 58 -3.19 -7.33 -7.18
N PRO A 59 -3.25 -6.64 -8.35
CA PRO A 59 -2.15 -6.66 -9.32
C PRO A 59 -0.81 -6.26 -8.71
N PHE A 60 -0.79 -5.24 -7.84
CA PHE A 60 0.43 -4.78 -7.18
C PHE A 60 0.96 -5.81 -6.18
N PHE A 61 0.06 -6.46 -5.43
CA PHE A 61 0.43 -7.54 -4.53
C PHE A 61 1.05 -8.72 -5.30
N LEU A 62 0.43 -9.11 -6.41
CA LEU A 62 0.91 -10.19 -7.26
C LEU A 62 2.28 -9.87 -7.88
N CYS A 63 2.51 -8.62 -8.32
CA CYS A 63 3.83 -8.19 -8.76
C CYS A 63 4.88 -8.41 -7.66
N GLY A 64 4.58 -8.01 -6.42
CA GLY A 64 5.48 -8.23 -5.28
C GLY A 64 5.78 -9.71 -5.01
N VAL A 65 4.78 -10.59 -5.14
CA VAL A 65 4.96 -12.05 -5.02
C VAL A 65 5.84 -12.61 -6.14
N CYS A 66 5.56 -12.24 -7.39
CA CYS A 66 6.37 -12.65 -8.54
C CYS A 66 7.83 -12.19 -8.41
N LEU A 67 8.09 -10.97 -7.92
CA LEU A 67 9.45 -10.49 -7.66
C LEU A 67 10.16 -11.30 -6.56
N ARG A 68 9.42 -11.78 -5.55
CA ARG A 68 9.98 -12.63 -4.48
C ARG A 68 10.31 -14.03 -4.98
N GLU A 69 9.45 -14.62 -5.82
CA GLU A 69 9.64 -15.97 -6.38
C GLU A 69 10.71 -15.99 -7.48
N PHE A 70 10.78 -14.93 -8.28
CA PHE A 70 11.70 -14.79 -9.41
C PHE A 70 12.55 -13.52 -9.24
N PRO A 71 13.57 -13.55 -8.37
CA PRO A 71 14.41 -12.40 -8.09
C PRO A 71 15.22 -11.93 -9.31
N GLU A 72 15.32 -12.74 -10.36
CA GLU A 72 15.95 -12.37 -11.64
C GLU A 72 15.25 -11.19 -12.34
N PHE A 73 13.97 -10.93 -12.03
CA PHE A 73 13.27 -9.75 -12.53
C PHE A 73 13.67 -8.45 -11.80
N LEU A 74 14.33 -8.56 -10.64
CA LEU A 74 14.89 -7.40 -9.96
C LEU A 74 16.19 -6.97 -10.65
N ILE A 75 16.32 -5.66 -10.85
CA ILE A 75 17.55 -5.06 -11.33
C ILE A 75 18.55 -5.13 -10.16
N ALA A 76 19.44 -6.13 -10.20
CA ALA A 76 20.40 -6.40 -9.13
C ALA A 76 21.21 -5.16 -8.72
N GLU A 77 21.59 -4.33 -9.71
CA GLU A 77 22.26 -3.06 -9.48
C GLU A 77 21.75 -1.97 -10.45
N PRO A 78 20.86 -1.06 -10.01
CA PRO A 78 20.41 0.03 -10.85
C PRO A 78 21.55 1.02 -11.13
N LYS A 79 21.83 1.23 -12.43
CA LYS A 79 22.81 2.20 -12.91
C LYS A 79 22.47 3.61 -12.39
N ARG A 80 23.50 4.46 -12.19
CA ARG A 80 23.32 5.82 -11.64
C ARG A 80 22.27 6.64 -12.43
N TRP A 81 22.26 6.55 -13.76
CA TRP A 81 21.28 7.26 -14.59
C TRP A 81 19.83 6.80 -14.33
N MET A 82 19.60 5.52 -14.00
CA MET A 82 18.27 5.01 -13.69
C MET A 82 17.75 5.55 -12.36
N ARG A 83 18.64 5.74 -11.39
CA ARG A 83 18.32 6.36 -10.10
C ARG A 83 17.97 7.84 -10.26
N VAL A 84 18.75 8.58 -11.07
CA VAL A 84 18.45 9.98 -11.41
C VAL A 84 17.11 10.08 -12.13
N LEU A 85 16.87 9.23 -13.14
CA LEU A 85 15.60 9.19 -13.88
C LEU A 85 14.42 8.85 -12.96
N SER A 86 14.57 7.87 -12.08
CA SER A 86 13.53 7.49 -11.12
C SER A 86 13.22 8.62 -10.12
N GLY A 87 14.25 9.31 -9.63
CA GLY A 87 14.09 10.49 -8.79
C GLY A 87 13.35 11.62 -9.52
N ALA A 88 13.73 11.90 -10.77
CA ALA A 88 13.06 12.88 -11.62
C ALA A 88 11.60 12.49 -11.89
N CYS A 89 11.32 11.21 -12.14
CA CYS A 89 9.96 10.70 -12.32
C CYS A 89 9.10 10.88 -11.05
N VAL A 90 9.63 10.58 -9.86
CA VAL A 90 8.91 10.79 -8.60
C VAL A 90 8.59 12.28 -8.39
N ILE A 91 9.56 13.16 -8.64
CA ILE A 91 9.35 14.62 -8.55
C ILE A 91 8.32 15.08 -9.59
N GLY A 92 8.39 14.59 -10.83
CA GLY A 92 7.42 14.90 -11.88
C GLY A 92 6.00 14.45 -11.52
N CYS A 93 5.84 13.21 -11.07
CA CYS A 93 4.55 12.68 -10.62
C CYS A 93 3.98 13.50 -9.45
N THR A 94 4.80 13.85 -8.46
CA THR A 94 4.34 14.67 -7.31
C THR A 94 3.95 16.08 -7.74
N ALA A 95 4.67 16.70 -8.66
CA ALA A 95 4.31 18.00 -9.23
C ALA A 95 2.96 17.95 -9.99
N ILE A 96 2.71 16.88 -10.75
CA ILE A 96 1.42 16.65 -11.43
C ILE A 96 0.29 16.55 -10.40
N VAL A 97 0.44 15.73 -9.35
CA VAL A 97 -0.59 15.63 -8.29
C VAL A 97 -0.83 16.98 -7.64
N TRP A 98 0.23 17.73 -7.36
CA TRP A 98 0.12 19.06 -6.75
C TRP A 98 -0.67 20.03 -7.63
N HIS A 99 -0.39 20.03 -8.94
CA HIS A 99 -1.09 20.88 -9.90
C HIS A 99 -2.59 20.56 -9.99
N TYR A 100 -2.95 19.27 -10.01
CA TYR A 100 -4.33 18.80 -10.11
C TYR A 100 -5.04 18.64 -8.76
N TYR A 101 -4.40 19.04 -7.65
CA TYR A 101 -4.94 18.85 -6.29
C TYR A 101 -6.34 19.44 -6.11
N GLY A 102 -6.60 20.63 -6.68
CA GLY A 102 -7.90 21.29 -6.58
C GLY A 102 -9.04 20.63 -7.35
N GLN A 103 -8.73 19.74 -8.30
CA GLN A 103 -9.70 19.03 -9.15
C GLN A 103 -9.88 17.55 -8.71
N MET A 104 -8.93 17.03 -7.93
CA MET A 104 -8.98 15.64 -7.45
C MET A 104 -9.89 15.53 -6.22
N GLN A 105 -10.97 14.77 -6.36
CA GLN A 105 -11.73 14.35 -5.18
C GLN A 105 -10.92 13.31 -4.41
N ASN A 106 -10.75 13.50 -3.10
CA ASN A 106 -10.06 12.54 -2.22
C ASN A 106 -10.57 11.10 -2.39
N ASN A 107 -11.86 10.95 -2.72
CA ASN A 107 -12.54 9.68 -2.94
C ASN A 107 -11.94 8.84 -4.08
N TRP A 108 -11.33 9.47 -5.08
CA TRP A 108 -10.71 8.77 -6.22
C TRP A 108 -9.49 7.96 -5.79
N LEU A 109 -8.73 8.45 -4.81
CA LEU A 109 -7.53 7.77 -4.31
C LEU A 109 -7.86 6.58 -3.41
N TYR A 110 -9.01 6.61 -2.72
CA TYR A 110 -9.42 5.52 -1.83
C TYR A 110 -9.84 4.25 -2.56
N ASN A 111 -10.13 4.32 -3.87
CA ASN A 111 -10.53 3.20 -4.71
C ASN A 111 -11.66 2.32 -4.12
N SER A 112 -12.46 2.87 -3.19
CA SER A 112 -13.58 2.15 -2.54
C SER A 112 -14.90 2.24 -3.29
N LEU A 113 -15.01 3.22 -4.17
CA LEU A 113 -16.26 3.56 -4.81
C LEU A 113 -16.23 3.04 -6.26
N SER A 114 -17.41 2.69 -6.74
CA SER A 114 -17.66 2.32 -8.12
C SER A 114 -17.57 3.53 -9.05
N TYR A 115 -17.44 3.30 -10.36
CA TYR A 115 -17.36 4.39 -11.34
C TYR A 115 -18.59 5.31 -11.29
N HIS A 116 -19.78 4.73 -11.05
CA HIS A 116 -21.03 5.48 -11.00
C HIS A 116 -21.11 6.37 -9.75
N SER A 117 -20.76 5.84 -8.58
CA SER A 117 -20.83 6.56 -7.31
C SER A 117 -19.72 7.62 -7.13
N ALA A 118 -18.58 7.44 -7.80
CA ALA A 118 -17.44 8.36 -7.70
C ALA A 118 -17.35 9.37 -8.86
N GLY A 119 -18.20 9.24 -9.87
CA GLY A 119 -18.32 10.20 -10.97
C GLY A 119 -17.08 10.33 -11.84
N TYR A 120 -16.28 9.26 -12.01
CA TYR A 120 -15.07 9.28 -12.82
C TYR A 120 -15.01 8.13 -13.83
N SER A 121 -14.30 8.36 -14.94
CA SER A 121 -14.18 7.42 -16.05
C SER A 121 -13.12 6.34 -15.78
N VAL A 122 -13.24 5.19 -16.46
CA VAL A 122 -12.24 4.10 -16.43
C VAL A 122 -10.83 4.61 -16.71
N TRP A 123 -10.72 5.60 -17.61
CA TRP A 123 -9.46 6.24 -18.00
C TRP A 123 -8.74 6.93 -16.84
N ILE A 124 -9.48 7.60 -15.96
CA ILE A 124 -8.91 8.24 -14.76
C ILE A 124 -8.37 7.16 -13.81
N ARG A 125 -9.10 6.05 -13.63
CA ARG A 125 -8.60 4.92 -12.81
C ARG A 125 -7.33 4.32 -13.38
N LEU A 126 -7.34 4.07 -14.68
CA LEU A 126 -6.22 3.50 -15.40
C LEU A 126 -5.00 4.41 -15.28
N GLY A 127 -5.18 5.73 -15.40
CA GLY A 127 -4.14 6.72 -15.14
C GLY A 127 -3.57 6.64 -13.72
N ILE A 128 -4.43 6.55 -12.70
CA ILE A 128 -4.00 6.40 -11.30
C ILE A 128 -3.23 5.09 -11.09
N LEU A 129 -3.70 3.98 -11.67
CA LEU A 129 -3.05 2.66 -11.56
C LEU A 129 -1.69 2.63 -12.25
N ILE A 130 -1.59 3.20 -13.46
CA ILE A 130 -0.33 3.34 -14.19
C ILE A 130 0.64 4.21 -13.39
N MET A 131 0.18 5.35 -12.88
CA MET A 131 1.02 6.24 -12.08
C MET A 131 1.50 5.58 -10.80
N ALA A 132 0.63 4.81 -10.12
CA ALA A 132 1.02 4.01 -8.96
C ALA A 132 2.08 2.95 -9.33
N MET A 133 1.94 2.28 -10.47
CA MET A 133 2.95 1.32 -10.95
C MET A 133 4.29 1.99 -11.25
N ILE A 134 4.29 3.13 -11.94
CA ILE A 134 5.51 3.88 -12.24
C ILE A 134 6.21 4.30 -10.95
N LEU A 135 5.46 4.86 -9.99
CA LEU A 135 5.99 5.27 -8.70
C LEU A 135 6.57 4.08 -7.92
N LEU A 136 5.89 2.93 -7.94
CA LEU A 136 6.35 1.72 -7.29
C LEU A 136 7.67 1.21 -7.90
N ILE A 137 7.78 1.18 -9.23
CA ILE A 137 9.03 0.81 -9.92
C ILE A 137 10.15 1.82 -9.59
N CYS A 138 9.85 3.12 -9.63
CA CYS A 138 10.83 4.17 -9.29
C CYS A 138 11.31 4.03 -7.84
N LEU A 139 10.40 3.72 -6.91
CA LEU A 139 10.73 3.49 -5.52
C LEU A 139 11.66 2.28 -5.36
N PHE A 140 11.38 1.17 -6.05
CA PHE A 140 12.24 -0.01 -6.04
C PHE A 140 13.65 0.27 -6.56
N VAL A 141 13.78 1.12 -7.59
CA VAL A 141 15.09 1.53 -8.14
C VAL A 141 15.83 2.49 -7.19
N LEU A 142 15.11 3.31 -6.45
CA LEU A 142 15.68 4.32 -5.56
C LEU A 142 16.10 3.74 -4.20
N ILE A 143 15.40 2.72 -3.71
CA ILE A 143 15.73 2.06 -2.45
C ILE A 143 17.08 1.35 -2.59
N PRO A 144 18.06 1.64 -1.71
CA PRO A 144 19.34 0.95 -1.73
C PRO A 144 19.19 -0.50 -1.29
N ASN A 145 19.91 -1.42 -1.93
CA ASN A 145 20.03 -2.85 -1.53
C ASN A 145 20.85 -3.04 -0.23
N MET A 146 20.77 -2.11 0.71
CA MET A 146 21.54 -2.13 1.96
C MET A 146 20.60 -2.13 3.18
N CYS A 147 20.97 -2.90 4.20
CA CYS A 147 20.25 -2.90 5.47
C CYS A 147 20.57 -1.65 6.29
N ILE A 148 19.67 -0.66 6.26
CA ILE A 148 19.73 0.50 7.14
C ILE A 148 19.18 0.07 8.50
N LYS A 149 20.06 -0.24 9.47
CA LYS A 149 19.71 -0.88 10.76
C LYS A 149 18.45 -0.32 11.43
N GLY A 150 18.28 1.00 11.52
CA GLY A 150 17.11 1.63 12.15
C GLY A 150 15.82 1.50 11.32
N VAL A 151 15.88 1.85 10.03
CA VAL A 151 14.71 1.82 9.13
C VAL A 151 14.26 0.38 8.85
N SER A 152 15.21 -0.53 8.65
CA SER A 152 14.92 -1.96 8.47
C SER A 152 14.28 -2.58 9.72
N TYR A 153 14.67 -2.15 10.93
CA TYR A 153 14.04 -2.62 12.17
C TYR A 153 12.58 -2.17 12.28
N LEU A 154 12.29 -0.91 11.95
CA LEU A 154 10.92 -0.39 11.87
C LEU A 154 10.10 -1.13 10.80
N GLY A 155 10.65 -1.31 9.60
CA GLY A 155 9.99 -1.98 8.48
C GLY A 155 9.60 -3.43 8.75
N GLN A 156 10.43 -4.18 9.48
CA GLN A 156 10.16 -5.58 9.84
C GLN A 156 8.96 -5.75 10.78
N ASN A 157 8.59 -4.71 11.54
CA ASN A 157 7.53 -4.78 12.56
C ASN A 157 6.29 -3.97 12.17
N THR A 158 6.05 -3.76 10.87
CA THR A 158 4.90 -3.00 10.35
C THR A 158 3.55 -3.65 10.67
N MET A 159 3.44 -4.98 10.69
CA MET A 159 2.21 -5.71 11.02
C MET A 159 1.72 -5.44 12.47
N PRO A 160 2.53 -5.64 13.52
CA PRO A 160 2.18 -5.28 14.89
C PRO A 160 1.73 -3.82 15.05
N VAL A 161 2.48 -2.90 14.43
CA VAL A 161 2.17 -1.47 14.45
C VAL A 161 0.82 -1.21 13.76
N PHE A 162 0.56 -1.84 12.61
CA PHE A 162 -0.69 -1.72 11.88
C PHE A 162 -1.89 -2.24 12.69
N LEU A 163 -1.74 -3.30 13.47
CA LEU A 163 -2.83 -3.78 14.32
C LEU A 163 -3.14 -2.80 15.46
N LEU A 164 -2.12 -2.28 16.13
CA LEU A 164 -2.28 -1.48 17.34
C LEU A 164 -2.61 -0.01 17.06
N HIS A 165 -2.13 0.59 15.96
CA HIS A 165 -2.34 2.01 15.69
C HIS A 165 -3.82 2.38 15.60
N GLY A 166 -4.66 1.50 15.03
CA GLY A 166 -6.08 1.75 14.84
C GLY A 166 -6.83 1.92 16.16
N PHE A 167 -6.44 1.17 17.20
CA PHE A 167 -7.00 1.31 18.55
C PHE A 167 -6.64 2.66 19.17
N ILE A 168 -5.38 3.09 18.99
CA ILE A 168 -4.87 4.34 19.55
C ILE A 168 -5.54 5.54 18.89
N VAL A 169 -5.62 5.54 17.55
CA VAL A 169 -6.30 6.61 16.81
C VAL A 169 -7.78 6.71 17.19
N LYS A 170 -8.47 5.58 17.34
CA LYS A 170 -9.87 5.55 17.79
C LYS A 170 -10.01 6.06 19.23
N TRP A 171 -9.09 5.68 20.12
CA TRP A 171 -9.06 6.16 21.51
C TRP A 171 -8.83 7.67 21.60
N MET A 172 -7.88 8.20 20.84
CA MET A 172 -7.63 9.65 20.73
C MET A 172 -8.83 10.40 20.15
N GLY A 173 -9.55 9.79 19.20
CA GLY A 173 -10.78 10.34 18.64
C GLY A 173 -11.90 10.50 19.67
N MET A 174 -12.06 9.53 20.58
CA MET A 174 -13.05 9.61 21.65
C MET A 174 -12.76 10.72 22.67
N HIS A 175 -11.48 11.07 22.88
CA HIS A 175 -11.06 12.11 23.82
C HIS A 175 -10.96 13.52 23.20
N GLY A 176 -11.44 13.69 21.95
CA GLY A 176 -11.55 15.01 21.31
C GLY A 176 -10.22 15.68 20.95
N VAL A 177 -9.10 14.95 20.98
CA VAL A 177 -7.73 15.50 20.80
C VAL A 177 -7.54 16.17 19.42
N PHE A 178 -8.35 15.81 18.42
CA PHE A 178 -8.18 16.26 17.03
C PHE A 178 -8.96 17.52 16.63
N TRP A 179 -9.72 18.14 17.55
CA TRP A 179 -10.73 19.14 17.15
C TRP A 179 -10.37 20.61 17.40
N ASN A 180 -9.40 20.93 18.28
CA ASN A 180 -9.38 22.28 18.87
C ASN A 180 -8.44 23.35 18.28
N LYS A 181 -7.47 23.08 17.37
CA LYS A 181 -6.67 24.16 16.73
C LYS A 181 -6.20 23.86 15.28
N PRO A 182 -6.46 24.75 14.30
CA PRO A 182 -6.20 24.48 12.87
C PRO A 182 -4.72 24.64 12.44
N HIS A 183 -3.93 25.53 13.05
CA HIS A 183 -2.62 25.92 12.49
C HIS A 183 -1.44 25.00 12.86
N CYS A 184 -1.52 24.22 13.95
CA CYS A 184 -0.48 23.25 14.34
C CYS A 184 -0.83 21.81 13.97
N ARG A 185 -1.93 21.60 13.24
CA ARG A 185 -2.56 20.28 13.05
C ARG A 185 -1.64 19.29 12.33
N ALA A 186 -0.98 19.70 11.25
CA ALA A 186 -0.14 18.79 10.45
C ALA A 186 1.13 18.35 11.19
N ILE A 187 1.84 19.28 11.85
CA ILE A 187 3.08 18.98 12.57
C ILE A 187 2.78 18.17 13.83
N VAL A 188 1.72 18.51 14.57
CA VAL A 188 1.30 17.75 15.75
C VAL A 188 0.82 16.36 15.35
N LEU A 189 0.06 16.22 14.26
CA LEU A 189 -0.33 14.91 13.73
C LEU A 189 0.88 14.08 13.33
N LEU A 190 1.87 14.68 12.65
CA LEU A 190 3.09 13.99 12.24
C LEU A 190 3.96 13.61 13.43
N ALA A 191 4.07 14.46 14.44
CA ALA A 191 4.75 14.14 15.70
C ALA A 191 4.03 13.00 16.44
N VAL A 192 2.70 13.01 16.47
CA VAL A 192 1.88 11.93 17.06
C VAL A 192 2.06 10.63 16.28
N THR A 193 2.05 10.65 14.95
CA THR A 193 2.25 9.43 14.15
C THR A 193 3.65 8.86 14.37
N VAL A 194 4.69 9.70 14.38
CA VAL A 194 6.06 9.29 14.70
C VAL A 194 6.15 8.76 16.13
N ALA A 195 5.52 9.41 17.10
CA ALA A 195 5.50 8.93 18.48
C ALA A 195 4.80 7.56 18.60
N ILE A 196 3.65 7.37 17.95
CA ILE A 196 2.96 6.08 17.88
C ILE A 196 3.86 5.03 17.24
N LEU A 197 4.53 5.35 16.13
CA LEU A 197 5.46 4.42 15.47
C LEU A 197 6.59 4.00 16.40
N VAL A 198 7.22 4.94 17.09
CA VAL A 198 8.34 4.67 18.02
C VAL A 198 7.87 3.86 19.22
N VAL A 199 6.73 4.23 19.83
CA VAL A 199 6.17 3.54 21.00
C VAL A 199 5.77 2.11 20.62
N LEU A 200 5.08 1.91 19.49
CA LEU A 200 4.56 0.60 19.09
C LEU A 200 5.65 -0.32 18.53
N THR A 201 6.75 0.25 18.08
CA THR A 201 7.96 -0.47 17.66
C THR A 201 8.87 -0.78 18.86
N SER A 202 8.44 -0.50 20.10
CA SER A 202 9.20 -0.88 21.28
C SER A 202 9.34 -2.42 21.38
N PRO A 203 10.50 -2.91 21.84
CA PRO A 203 10.80 -4.35 21.84
C PRO A 203 9.83 -5.16 22.73
N LEU A 204 9.24 -4.53 23.75
CA LEU A 204 8.23 -5.14 24.62
C LEU A 204 6.93 -5.44 23.88
N ILE A 205 6.40 -4.45 23.16
CA ILE A 205 5.16 -4.59 22.40
C ILE A 205 5.35 -5.60 21.27
N ILE A 206 6.50 -5.56 20.60
CA ILE A 206 6.84 -6.55 19.56
C ILE A 206 6.90 -7.96 20.15
N LYS A 207 7.49 -8.15 21.33
CA LYS A 207 7.59 -9.47 21.97
C LYS A 207 6.21 -10.04 22.32
N ILE A 208 5.32 -9.21 22.88
CA ILE A 208 3.93 -9.59 23.19
C ILE A 208 3.17 -9.92 21.90
N MET A 209 3.29 -9.07 20.88
CA MET A 209 2.63 -9.26 19.59
C MET A 209 3.16 -10.49 18.84
N ARG A 210 4.46 -10.79 18.91
CA ARG A 210 5.04 -12.02 18.33
C ARG A 210 4.58 -13.28 19.04
N LEU A 211 4.33 -13.22 20.34
CA LEU A 211 3.80 -14.36 21.10
C LEU A 211 2.35 -14.65 20.70
N LEU A 212 1.54 -13.59 20.55
CA LEU A 212 0.16 -13.70 20.07
C LEU A 212 0.06 -14.10 18.59
N MET A 213 0.95 -13.58 17.74
CA MET A 213 0.99 -13.87 16.29
C MET A 213 2.00 -14.96 15.92
N GLY A 214 2.43 -15.80 16.87
CA GLY A 214 3.45 -16.85 16.64
C GLY A 214 3.12 -17.79 15.49
N TRP A 215 1.83 -17.92 15.13
CA TRP A 215 1.35 -18.69 13.99
C TRP A 215 1.72 -18.09 12.62
N PHE A 216 1.73 -16.75 12.46
CA PHE A 216 2.10 -16.07 11.21
C PHE A 216 3.62 -15.96 11.00
N TYR A 217 4.41 -16.05 12.07
CA TYR A 217 5.86 -15.79 12.03
C TYR A 217 6.71 -17.06 11.82
N LYS A 218 6.07 -18.23 11.61
CA LYS A 218 6.77 -19.45 11.22
C LYS A 218 7.26 -19.29 9.79
N LYS A 219 8.50 -18.83 9.65
CA LYS A 219 9.26 -18.86 8.39
C LYS A 219 9.15 -20.27 7.80
N LYS A 220 8.49 -20.41 6.65
CA LYS A 220 8.91 -21.37 5.64
C LYS A 220 10.14 -20.79 4.94
#